data_AF-A0A949RYY2-F1
#
_entry.id   AF-A0A949RYY2-F1
#
_cell.length_a   1.000
_cell.length_b   1.000
_cell.length_c   1.000
_cell.angle_alpha   90.00
_cell.angle_beta   90.00
_cell.angle_gamma   90.00
#
_symmetry.space_group_name_H-M   'P 1'
#
loop_
_entity.id
_entity.type
_entity.pdbx_description
1 polymer ?
#
loop_
_entity_poly.entity_id
_entity_poly.type
_entity_poly.pdbx_seq_one_letter_code
_entity_poly.pdbx_strand_id
1 'polypeptide(L)'
;MSNHIEHAEEIHEIHIHRDDFGSRMGLWLFLLTEILLFGGLFLLYAGYRYIYPDGFIAAATELDVLLGTINTIILLTSSLTVVLAIVALQKSNKKLSMFFLWITVACGLLFLVNKYFEWGAKFHHGIYPKGPALQNMSEGEVLYFGLYYVMTGLHGLHIVVGLAFIGFVMWQIHKDIITSTNFQKLENSGLYWHLVDIIWIFLFPLFYLIH
;
A
#
# COMPACT_ATOMS: atom_id res chain seq x y z
N MET A 1 -43.06 59.10 2.36
CA MET A 1 -41.95 59.14 3.33
C MET A 1 -41.52 57.70 3.54
N SER A 2 -40.34 57.36 3.01
CA SER A 2 -39.75 56.02 3.00
C SER A 2 -39.51 55.51 4.41
N ASN A 3 -39.81 54.24 4.66
CA ASN A 3 -39.16 53.43 5.70
C ASN A 3 -39.13 51.99 5.19
N HIS A 4 -38.22 51.75 4.24
CA HIS A 4 -37.74 50.42 3.93
C HIS A 4 -36.98 49.90 5.16
N ILE A 5 -37.58 48.94 5.88
CA ILE A 5 -36.87 48.13 6.87
C ILE A 5 -36.05 47.14 6.06
N GLU A 6 -34.81 47.51 5.80
CA GLU A 6 -33.77 46.65 5.23
C GLU A 6 -33.35 45.66 6.33
N HIS A 7 -34.05 44.52 6.40
CA HIS A 7 -33.58 43.38 7.16
C HIS A 7 -32.32 42.87 6.46
N ALA A 8 -31.15 43.27 6.95
CA ALA A 8 -29.89 42.64 6.62
C ALA A 8 -29.99 41.17 7.05
N GLU A 9 -30.22 40.28 6.09
CA GLU A 9 -30.03 38.85 6.22
C GLU A 9 -28.52 38.64 6.37
N GLU A 10 -28.07 38.58 7.63
CA GLU A 10 -26.72 38.16 7.98
C GLU A 10 -26.59 36.70 7.53
N ILE A 11 -26.09 36.51 6.30
CA ILE A 11 -25.72 35.21 5.76
C ILE A 11 -24.66 34.68 6.72
N HIS A 12 -25.08 33.83 7.63
CA HIS A 12 -24.18 33.05 8.46
C HIS A 12 -23.43 32.14 7.49
N GLU A 13 -22.30 32.63 6.95
CA GLU A 13 -21.33 31.78 6.28
C GLU A 13 -20.97 30.72 7.32
N ILE A 14 -21.56 29.53 7.15
CA ILE A 14 -21.13 28.34 7.85
C ILE A 14 -19.72 28.12 7.32
N HIS A 15 -18.74 28.75 7.98
CA HIS A 15 -17.34 28.42 7.82
C HIS A 15 -17.21 26.99 8.31
N ILE A 16 -17.42 26.04 7.40
CA ILE A 16 -17.06 24.65 7.59
C ILE A 16 -15.56 24.69 7.87
N HIS A 17 -15.18 24.63 9.14
CA HIS A 17 -13.79 24.52 9.58
C HIS A 17 -13.24 23.19 9.03
N ARG A 18 -12.77 23.25 7.79
CA ARG A 18 -12.08 22.16 7.14
C ARG A 18 -10.66 22.20 7.70
N ASP A 19 -10.40 21.37 8.71
CA ASP A 19 -9.06 21.21 9.26
C ASP A 19 -8.18 20.36 8.32
N ASP A 20 -7.82 21.00 7.21
CA ASP A 20 -6.91 20.47 6.19
C ASP A 20 -5.50 20.25 6.73
N PHE A 21 -5.16 20.89 7.85
CA PHE A 21 -3.86 20.77 8.51
C PHE A 21 -3.82 19.54 9.42
N GLY A 22 -4.82 19.37 10.30
CA GLY A 22 -4.95 18.22 11.18
C GLY A 22 -5.07 16.90 10.42
N SER A 23 -5.83 16.87 9.32
CA SER A 23 -5.95 15.68 8.46
C SER A 23 -4.63 15.30 7.77
N ARG A 24 -3.82 16.27 7.33
CA ARG A 24 -2.48 16.02 6.78
C ARG A 24 -1.51 15.54 7.86
N MET A 25 -1.48 16.21 9.01
CA MET A 25 -0.61 15.80 10.13
C MET A 25 -0.93 14.39 10.63
N GLY A 26 -2.22 14.05 10.77
CA GLY A 26 -2.65 12.72 11.18
C GLY A 26 -2.20 11.64 10.20
N LEU A 27 -2.30 11.90 8.89
CA LEU A 27 -1.77 11.00 7.87
C LEU A 27 -0.25 10.83 8.00
N TRP A 28 0.51 11.93 8.07
CA TRP A 28 1.97 11.86 8.19
C TRP A 28 2.44 11.11 9.43
N LEU A 29 1.78 11.31 10.58
CA LEU A 29 2.05 10.56 11.80
C LEU A 29 1.75 9.08 11.63
N PHE A 30 0.63 8.73 10.98
CA PHE A 30 0.31 7.35 10.66
C PHE A 30 1.33 6.70 9.71
N LEU A 31 1.74 7.42 8.64
CA LEU A 31 2.78 6.94 7.72
C LEU A 31 4.11 6.71 8.46
N LEU A 32 4.47 7.59 9.39
CA LEU A 32 5.67 7.42 10.22
C LEU A 32 5.58 6.16 11.08
N THR A 33 4.43 5.89 11.71
CA THR A 33 4.26 4.67 12.52
C THR A 33 4.39 3.40 11.68
N GLU A 34 3.90 3.41 10.44
CA GLU A 34 4.06 2.28 9.51
C GLU A 34 5.53 2.08 9.09
N ILE A 35 6.25 3.16 8.82
CA ILE A 35 7.70 3.10 8.55
C ILE A 35 8.45 2.51 9.74
N LEU A 36 8.10 2.89 10.97
CA LEU A 36 8.73 2.33 12.18
C LEU A 36 8.39 0.85 12.39
N LEU A 37 7.14 0.44 12.13
CA LEU A 37 6.71 -0.95 12.22
C LEU A 37 7.52 -1.85 11.26
N PHE A 38 7.55 -1.49 9.97
CA PHE A 38 8.33 -2.23 8.97
C PHE A 38 9.84 -2.07 9.18
N GLY A 39 10.30 -0.91 9.63
CA GLY A 39 11.70 -0.66 9.99
C GLY A 39 12.20 -1.60 11.08
N GLY A 40 11.42 -1.80 12.15
CA GLY A 40 11.73 -2.76 13.21
C GLY A 40 11.79 -4.20 12.70
N LEU A 41 10.85 -4.58 11.81
CA LEU A 41 10.86 -5.89 11.15
C LEU A 41 12.10 -6.08 10.27
N PHE A 42 12.50 -5.07 9.49
CA PHE A 42 13.72 -5.13 8.67
C PHE A 42 14.98 -5.31 9.50
N LEU A 43 15.10 -4.60 10.63
CA LEU A 43 16.22 -4.78 11.55
C LEU A 43 16.25 -6.19 12.15
N LEU A 44 15.07 -6.74 12.49
CA LEU A 44 14.94 -8.10 12.98
C LEU A 44 15.42 -9.11 11.93
N TYR A 45 15.01 -8.95 10.66
CA TYR A 45 15.49 -9.78 9.56
C TYR A 45 17.01 -9.68 9.37
N ALA A 46 17.56 -8.46 9.36
CA ALA A 46 19.00 -8.26 9.22
C ALA A 46 19.79 -8.92 10.37
N GLY A 47 19.28 -8.84 11.60
CA GLY A 47 19.85 -9.51 12.75
C GLY A 47 19.86 -11.04 12.62
N TYR A 48 18.73 -11.64 12.24
CA TYR A 48 18.66 -13.10 12.04
C TYR A 48 19.47 -13.58 10.83
N ARG A 49 19.52 -12.81 9.74
CA ARG A 49 20.37 -13.09 8.57
C ARG A 49 21.85 -13.15 8.94
N TYR A 50 22.29 -12.27 9.85
CA TYR A 50 23.67 -12.24 10.33
C TYR A 50 24.01 -13.46 11.21
N ILE A 51 23.05 -13.93 12.02
CA ILE A 51 23.25 -15.07 12.92
C ILE A 51 23.18 -16.41 12.16
N TYR A 52 22.27 -16.55 11.20
CA TYR A 52 22.04 -17.80 10.46
C TYR A 52 22.25 -17.62 8.96
N PRO A 53 23.50 -17.42 8.51
CA PRO A 53 23.73 -17.06 7.13
C PRO A 53 23.34 -18.17 6.15
N ASP A 54 23.74 -19.41 6.41
CA ASP A 54 23.58 -20.52 5.46
C ASP A 54 22.10 -20.91 5.25
N GLY A 55 21.29 -20.89 6.31
CA GLY A 55 19.85 -21.19 6.23
C GLY A 55 19.06 -20.14 5.45
N PHE A 56 19.50 -18.88 5.47
CA PHE A 56 18.86 -17.81 4.69
C PHE A 56 19.19 -17.91 3.19
N ILE A 57 20.42 -18.34 2.83
CA ILE A 57 20.80 -18.54 1.42
C ILE A 57 19.99 -19.69 0.81
N ALA A 58 19.92 -20.82 1.53
CA ALA A 58 19.15 -21.99 1.09
C ALA A 58 17.68 -21.63 0.88
N ALA A 59 17.05 -20.92 1.83
CA ALA A 59 15.66 -20.51 1.71
C ALA A 59 15.41 -19.47 0.60
N ALA A 60 16.37 -18.58 0.33
CA ALA A 60 16.25 -17.59 -0.75
C ALA A 60 16.23 -18.24 -2.16
N THR A 61 16.86 -19.40 -2.34
CA THR A 61 16.83 -20.12 -3.64
C THR A 61 15.49 -20.77 -3.97
N GLU A 62 14.62 -20.94 -2.97
CA GLU A 62 13.25 -21.47 -3.12
C GLU A 62 12.22 -20.39 -3.53
N LEU A 63 12.68 -19.16 -3.81
CA LEU A 63 11.84 -18.04 -4.21
C LEU A 63 12.05 -17.71 -5.69
N ASP A 64 10.94 -17.53 -6.41
CA ASP A 64 10.98 -17.19 -7.83
C ASP A 64 11.20 -15.67 -8.01
N VAL A 65 12.43 -15.31 -8.37
CA VAL A 65 12.86 -13.93 -8.62
C VAL A 65 12.09 -13.29 -9.79
N LEU A 66 11.68 -14.09 -10.79
CA LEU A 66 10.96 -13.59 -11.97
C LEU A 66 9.55 -13.11 -11.58
N LEU A 67 8.82 -13.93 -10.80
CA LEU A 67 7.50 -13.56 -10.29
C LEU A 67 7.58 -12.35 -9.36
N GLY A 68 8.62 -12.27 -8.51
CA GLY A 68 8.89 -11.10 -7.67
C GLY A 68 9.17 -9.84 -8.50
N THR A 69 9.96 -9.95 -9.58
CA THR A 69 10.32 -8.83 -10.45
C THR A 69 9.10 -8.29 -11.20
N ILE A 70 8.26 -9.17 -11.74
CA ILE A 70 7.02 -8.80 -12.42
C ILE A 70 6.10 -8.02 -11.46
N ASN A 71 5.95 -8.51 -10.22
CA ASN A 71 5.15 -7.82 -9.20
C ASN A 71 5.67 -6.42 -8.89
N THR A 72 6.98 -6.25 -8.78
CA THR A 72 7.60 -4.94 -8.54
C THR A 72 7.34 -3.98 -9.69
N ILE A 73 7.45 -4.41 -10.94
CA ILE A 73 7.12 -3.58 -12.11
C ILE A 73 5.65 -3.17 -12.10
N ILE A 74 4.76 -4.10 -11.76
CA ILE A 74 3.31 -3.83 -11.66
C ILE A 74 3.02 -2.79 -10.58
N LEU A 75 3.62 -2.91 -9.41
CA LEU A 75 3.43 -1.93 -8.33
C LEU A 75 4.02 -0.56 -8.66
N LEU A 76 5.22 -0.50 -9.25
CA LEU A 76 5.80 0.76 -9.72
C LEU A 76 4.89 1.47 -10.74
N THR A 77 4.33 0.69 -11.67
CA THR A 77 3.37 1.20 -12.66
C THR A 77 2.10 1.69 -11.97
N SER A 78 1.58 0.92 -10.99
CA SER A 78 0.43 1.28 -10.17
C SER A 78 0.66 2.63 -9.46
N SER A 79 1.82 2.80 -8.84
CA SER A 79 2.24 4.05 -8.19
C SER A 79 2.21 5.23 -9.16
N LEU A 80 2.78 5.08 -10.36
CA LEU A 80 2.76 6.12 -11.37
C LEU A 80 1.32 6.49 -11.78
N THR A 81 0.44 5.50 -11.94
CA THR A 81 -0.96 5.75 -12.33
C THR A 81 -1.73 6.56 -11.30
N VAL A 82 -1.44 6.42 -10.00
CA VAL A 82 -2.06 7.25 -8.95
C VAL A 82 -1.67 8.71 -9.08
N VAL A 83 -0.40 9.01 -9.33
CA VAL A 83 0.06 10.40 -9.55
C VAL A 83 -0.63 11.00 -10.78
N LEU A 84 -0.71 10.24 -11.86
CA LEU A 84 -1.41 10.67 -13.07
C LEU A 84 -2.91 10.89 -12.83
N ALA A 85 -3.54 10.09 -11.96
CA ALA A 85 -4.92 10.26 -11.57
C ALA A 85 -5.15 11.57 -10.79
N ILE A 86 -4.22 11.93 -9.90
CA ILE A 86 -4.24 13.20 -9.15
C ILE A 86 -4.09 14.38 -10.12
N VAL A 87 -3.11 14.34 -11.03
CA VAL A 87 -2.89 15.40 -12.01
C VAL A 87 -4.08 15.55 -12.96
N ALA A 88 -4.69 14.44 -13.39
CA ALA A 88 -5.90 14.47 -14.21
C ALA A 88 -7.09 15.13 -13.47
N LEU A 89 -7.23 14.86 -12.18
CA LEU A 89 -8.28 15.47 -11.34
C LEU A 89 -8.02 16.97 -11.13
N GLN A 90 -6.77 17.39 -10.93
CA GLN A 90 -6.39 18.81 -10.85
C GLN A 90 -6.72 19.56 -12.14
N LYS A 91 -6.59 18.91 -13.30
CA LYS A 91 -7.02 19.44 -14.61
C LYS A 91 -8.53 19.34 -14.85
N SER A 92 -9.32 19.03 -13.82
CA SER A 92 -10.77 18.82 -13.89
C SER A 92 -11.21 17.72 -14.88
N ASN A 93 -10.30 16.80 -15.24
CA ASN A 93 -10.59 15.68 -16.13
C ASN A 93 -10.91 14.41 -15.32
N LYS A 94 -12.16 14.36 -14.83
CA LYS A 94 -12.69 13.23 -14.02
C LYS A 94 -12.59 11.89 -14.75
N LYS A 95 -12.89 11.84 -16.06
CA LYS A 95 -12.85 10.59 -16.83
C LYS A 95 -11.45 9.99 -16.86
N LEU A 96 -10.45 10.82 -17.12
CA LEU A 96 -9.06 10.37 -17.16
C LEU A 96 -8.56 9.98 -15.76
N SER A 97 -8.94 10.72 -14.72
CA SER A 97 -8.63 10.35 -13.33
C SER A 97 -9.19 8.97 -12.96
N MET A 98 -10.46 8.72 -13.26
CA MET A 98 -11.10 7.42 -13.01
C MET A 98 -10.45 6.28 -13.79
N PHE A 99 -10.04 6.52 -15.04
CA PHE A 99 -9.33 5.53 -15.84
C PHE A 99 -8.02 5.09 -15.18
N PHE A 100 -7.21 6.05 -14.72
CA PHE A 100 -5.96 5.73 -14.03
C PHE A 100 -6.18 5.00 -12.69
N LEU A 101 -7.18 5.40 -11.91
CA LEU A 101 -7.51 4.71 -10.65
C LEU A 101 -7.97 3.26 -10.87
N TRP A 102 -8.72 3.00 -11.95
CA TRP A 102 -9.08 1.63 -12.33
C TRP A 102 -7.86 0.79 -12.69
N ILE A 103 -6.87 1.37 -13.38
CA ILE A 103 -5.60 0.69 -13.64
C ILE A 103 -4.89 0.36 -12.33
N THR A 104 -4.81 1.31 -11.39
CA THR A 104 -4.20 1.08 -10.07
C THR A 104 -4.86 -0.09 -9.33
N VAL A 105 -6.21 -0.11 -9.30
CA VAL A 105 -6.96 -1.19 -8.66
C VAL A 105 -6.69 -2.54 -9.33
N ALA A 106 -6.66 -2.59 -10.66
CA ALA A 106 -6.35 -3.80 -11.40
C ALA A 106 -4.92 -4.31 -11.11
N CYS A 107 -3.93 -3.40 -11.05
CA CYS A 107 -2.56 -3.73 -10.70
C CYS A 107 -2.44 -4.30 -9.28
N GLY A 108 -3.11 -3.67 -8.29
CA GLY A 108 -3.12 -4.15 -6.90
C GLY A 108 -3.80 -5.52 -6.75
N LEU A 109 -4.89 -5.77 -7.47
CA LEU A 109 -5.54 -7.09 -7.49
C LEU A 109 -4.66 -8.15 -8.14
N LEU A 110 -4.00 -7.83 -9.26
CA LEU A 110 -3.08 -8.75 -9.93
C LEU A 110 -1.92 -9.14 -9.00
N PHE A 111 -1.37 -8.18 -8.27
CA PHE A 111 -0.35 -8.43 -7.24
C PHE A 111 -0.86 -9.43 -6.19
N LEU A 112 -2.05 -9.20 -5.62
CA LEU A 112 -2.64 -10.09 -4.60
C LEU A 112 -2.89 -11.50 -5.14
N VAL A 113 -3.38 -11.61 -6.38
CA VAL A 113 -3.63 -12.91 -7.02
C VAL A 113 -2.32 -13.66 -7.25
N ASN A 114 -1.29 -13.00 -7.77
CA ASN A 114 0.01 -13.63 -7.98
C ASN A 114 0.59 -14.15 -6.66
N LYS A 115 0.49 -13.35 -5.58
CA LYS A 115 0.91 -13.76 -4.24
C LYS A 115 0.08 -14.90 -3.66
N TYR A 116 -1.22 -14.89 -3.88
CA TYR A 116 -2.07 -16.00 -3.48
C TYR A 116 -1.67 -17.32 -4.15
N PHE A 117 -1.32 -17.29 -5.44
CA PHE A 117 -0.81 -18.48 -6.14
C PHE A 117 0.57 -18.92 -5.64
N GLU A 118 1.49 -17.99 -5.37
CA GLU A 118 2.82 -18.30 -4.83
C GLU A 118 2.72 -18.94 -3.43
N TRP A 119 1.86 -18.39 -2.56
CA TRP A 119 1.56 -18.97 -1.26
C TRP A 119 0.87 -20.34 -1.41
N GLY A 120 -0.18 -20.43 -2.23
CA GLY A 120 -0.93 -21.66 -2.44
C GLY A 120 -0.06 -22.81 -2.96
N ALA A 121 0.86 -22.53 -3.89
CA ALA A 121 1.83 -23.50 -4.37
C ALA A 121 2.79 -23.95 -3.25
N LYS A 122 3.27 -23.03 -2.39
CA LYS A 122 4.14 -23.36 -1.25
C LYS A 122 3.42 -24.13 -0.14
N PHE A 123 2.13 -23.87 0.08
CA PHE A 123 1.26 -24.66 0.96
C PHE A 123 1.10 -26.09 0.44
N HIS A 124 0.94 -26.26 -0.87
CA HIS A 124 0.83 -27.57 -1.51
C HIS A 124 2.14 -28.37 -1.46
N HIS A 125 3.29 -27.70 -1.39
CA HIS A 125 4.61 -28.30 -1.16
C HIS A 125 4.96 -28.49 0.33
N GLY A 126 4.06 -28.17 1.26
CA GLY A 126 4.23 -28.46 2.70
C GLY A 126 5.08 -27.46 3.49
N ILE A 127 5.43 -26.30 2.91
CA ILE A 127 6.24 -25.24 3.55
C ILE A 127 5.32 -24.22 4.24
N TYR A 128 4.56 -24.66 5.24
CA TYR A 128 3.72 -23.79 6.08
C TYR A 128 4.24 -23.74 7.52
N PRO A 129 3.96 -22.69 8.31
CA PRO A 129 4.34 -22.64 9.73
C PRO A 129 3.81 -23.87 10.47
N LYS A 130 4.72 -24.77 10.91
CA LYS A 130 4.46 -26.11 11.49
C LYS A 130 4.23 -27.29 10.52
N GLY A 131 4.55 -27.15 9.24
CA GLY A 131 4.51 -28.26 8.28
C GLY A 131 5.64 -29.29 8.48
N PRO A 132 5.44 -30.55 8.07
CA PRO A 132 6.41 -31.63 8.27
C PRO A 132 7.75 -31.43 7.55
N ALA A 133 7.80 -30.57 6.53
CA ALA A 133 9.05 -30.17 5.85
C ALA A 133 9.86 -29.15 6.68
N LEU A 134 9.20 -28.18 7.32
CA LEU A 134 9.82 -27.17 8.18
C LEU A 134 10.36 -27.74 9.50
N GLN A 135 9.81 -28.86 9.98
CA GLN A 135 10.35 -29.56 11.16
C GLN A 135 11.64 -30.35 10.87
N ASN A 136 11.98 -30.57 9.59
CA ASN A 136 13.20 -31.26 9.15
C ASN A 136 14.26 -30.29 8.58
N MET A 137 13.96 -28.98 8.55
CA MET A 137 14.85 -27.93 8.05
C MET A 137 15.62 -27.26 9.19
N SER A 138 16.72 -26.58 8.85
CA SER A 138 17.55 -25.89 9.84
C SER A 138 16.80 -24.73 10.51
N GLU A 139 17.16 -24.39 11.76
CA GLU A 139 16.53 -23.28 12.50
C GLU A 139 16.48 -21.97 11.70
N GLY A 140 17.51 -21.72 10.88
CA GLY A 140 17.60 -20.54 10.01
C GLY A 140 16.55 -20.50 8.90
N GLU A 141 16.20 -21.63 8.28
CA GLU A 141 15.17 -21.71 7.24
C GLU A 141 13.77 -21.50 7.83
N VAL A 142 13.51 -22.05 9.03
CA VAL A 142 12.25 -21.84 9.76
C VAL A 142 12.03 -20.38 10.09
N LEU A 143 13.07 -19.70 10.59
CA LEU A 143 13.05 -18.28 10.89
C LEU A 143 12.87 -17.43 9.63
N TYR A 144 13.55 -17.76 8.52
CA TYR A 144 13.40 -17.07 7.25
C TYR A 144 11.95 -17.12 6.74
N PHE A 145 11.37 -18.33 6.63
CA PHE A 145 9.98 -18.47 6.16
C PHE A 145 8.99 -17.82 7.12
N GLY A 146 9.20 -17.90 8.43
CA GLY A 146 8.37 -17.21 9.43
C GLY A 146 8.36 -15.70 9.23
N LEU A 147 9.54 -15.08 9.09
CA LEU A 147 9.69 -13.65 8.83
C LEU A 147 9.12 -13.28 7.45
N TYR A 148 9.35 -14.10 6.43
CA TYR A 148 8.77 -13.93 5.11
C TYR A 148 7.24 -13.86 5.16
N TYR A 149 6.58 -14.84 5.80
CA TYR A 149 5.12 -14.87 5.90
C TYR A 149 4.56 -13.69 6.69
N VAL A 150 5.21 -13.30 7.80
CA VAL A 150 4.78 -12.15 8.61
C VAL A 150 4.93 -10.84 7.82
N MET A 151 6.09 -10.57 7.24
CA MET A 151 6.34 -9.32 6.53
C MET A 151 5.51 -9.19 5.25
N THR A 152 5.48 -10.25 4.42
CA THR A 152 4.70 -10.23 3.17
C THR A 152 3.20 -10.30 3.44
N GLY A 153 2.76 -10.99 4.49
CA GLY A 153 1.37 -11.04 4.92
C GLY A 153 0.87 -9.69 5.45
N LEU A 154 1.64 -9.03 6.32
CA LEU A 154 1.35 -7.67 6.76
C LEU A 154 1.30 -6.70 5.59
N HIS A 155 2.25 -6.78 4.67
CA HIS A 155 2.25 -5.95 3.48
C HIS A 155 1.02 -6.20 2.59
N GLY A 156 0.64 -7.48 2.37
CA GLY A 156 -0.57 -7.85 1.65
C GLY A 156 -1.84 -7.26 2.30
N LEU A 157 -1.93 -7.28 3.63
CA LEU A 157 -3.01 -6.62 4.36
C LEU A 157 -3.06 -5.11 4.08
N HIS A 158 -1.89 -4.43 4.06
CA HIS A 158 -1.81 -3.01 3.76
C HIS A 158 -2.26 -2.67 2.34
N ILE A 159 -1.95 -3.52 1.35
CA ILE A 159 -2.45 -3.38 -0.03
C ILE A 159 -3.98 -3.50 -0.06
N VAL A 160 -4.57 -4.47 0.64
CA VAL A 160 -6.03 -4.63 0.71
C VAL A 160 -6.68 -3.37 1.30
N VAL A 161 -6.13 -2.84 2.40
CA VAL A 161 -6.59 -1.58 3.00
C VAL A 161 -6.41 -0.40 2.03
N GLY A 162 -5.30 -0.34 1.30
CA GLY A 162 -5.05 0.68 0.28
C GLY A 162 -6.04 0.63 -0.87
N LEU A 163 -6.39 -0.57 -1.34
CA LEU A 163 -7.39 -0.78 -2.39
C LEU A 163 -8.77 -0.33 -1.90
N ALA A 164 -9.10 -0.58 -0.64
CA ALA A 164 -10.33 -0.08 -0.03
C ALA A 164 -10.37 1.46 0.02
N PHE A 165 -9.26 2.12 0.38
CA PHE A 165 -9.17 3.59 0.36
C PHE A 165 -9.31 4.16 -1.06
N ILE A 166 -8.60 3.60 -2.04
CA ILE A 166 -8.70 4.03 -3.44
C ILE A 166 -10.13 3.81 -3.96
N GLY A 167 -10.73 2.65 -3.69
CA GLY A 167 -12.12 2.37 -4.04
C GLY A 167 -13.11 3.36 -3.41
N PHE A 168 -12.90 3.73 -2.15
CA PHE A 168 -13.73 4.73 -1.47
C PHE A 168 -13.59 6.13 -2.07
N VAL A 169 -12.37 6.52 -2.46
CA VAL A 169 -12.13 7.78 -3.16
C VAL A 169 -12.73 7.77 -4.58
N MET A 170 -12.60 6.65 -5.31
CA MET A 170 -13.25 6.48 -6.63
C MET A 170 -14.77 6.64 -6.54
N TRP A 171 -15.39 6.08 -5.50
CA TRP A 171 -16.82 6.25 -5.26
C TRP A 171 -17.21 7.72 -4.95
N GLN A 172 -16.40 8.42 -4.14
CA GLN A 172 -16.61 9.85 -3.88
C GLN A 172 -16.40 10.73 -5.11
N ILE A 173 -15.43 10.39 -5.98
CA ILE A 173 -15.24 11.06 -7.27
C ILE A 173 -16.47 10.82 -8.15
N HIS A 174 -17.01 9.60 -8.20
CA HIS A 174 -18.19 9.29 -8.99
C HIS A 174 -19.40 10.13 -8.58
N LYS A 175 -19.60 10.34 -7.27
CA LYS A 175 -20.66 11.17 -6.69
C LYS A 175 -20.42 12.69 -6.78
N ASP A 176 -19.36 13.13 -7.44
CA ASP A 176 -18.95 14.55 -7.55
C ASP A 176 -18.70 15.24 -6.20
N ILE A 177 -18.50 14.46 -5.12
CA ILE A 177 -18.14 14.94 -3.78
C ILE A 177 -16.68 15.41 -3.76
N ILE A 178 -15.83 14.74 -4.56
CA ILE A 178 -14.44 15.12 -4.78
C ILE A 178 -14.35 15.83 -6.13
N THR A 179 -14.29 17.16 -6.08
CA THR A 179 -14.08 18.06 -7.23
C THR A 179 -12.62 18.52 -7.26
N SER A 180 -12.20 19.23 -8.32
CA SER A 180 -10.86 19.82 -8.46
C SER A 180 -10.44 20.71 -7.27
N THR A 181 -11.39 21.24 -6.50
CA THR A 181 -11.16 22.07 -5.31
C THR A 181 -10.95 21.24 -4.01
N ASN A 182 -11.21 19.94 -4.02
CA ASN A 182 -11.13 19.05 -2.84
C ASN A 182 -10.41 17.73 -3.15
N PHE A 183 -9.27 17.79 -3.84
CA PHE A 183 -8.46 16.62 -4.21
C PHE A 183 -7.63 16.05 -3.04
N GLN A 184 -7.64 16.70 -1.88
CA GLN A 184 -6.77 16.37 -0.74
C GLN A 184 -7.02 14.96 -0.19
N LYS A 185 -8.27 14.47 -0.25
CA LYS A 185 -8.60 13.08 0.09
C LYS A 185 -7.96 12.06 -0.87
N LEU A 186 -7.90 12.39 -2.16
CA LEU A 186 -7.23 11.56 -3.16
C LEU A 186 -5.71 11.60 -2.96
N GLU A 187 -5.15 12.78 -2.70
CA GLU A 187 -3.72 12.94 -2.38
C GLU A 187 -3.32 12.12 -1.15
N ASN A 188 -4.10 12.22 -0.07
CA ASN A 188 -3.86 11.44 1.15
C ASN A 188 -3.93 9.92 0.90
N SER A 189 -4.92 9.46 0.14
CA SER A 189 -5.03 8.05 -0.26
C SER A 189 -3.86 7.62 -1.15
N GLY A 190 -3.38 8.52 -2.03
CA GLY A 190 -2.23 8.25 -2.89
C GLY A 190 -0.93 8.16 -2.11
N LEU A 191 -0.69 9.06 -1.15
CA LEU A 191 0.46 9.02 -0.25
C LEU A 191 0.55 7.69 0.52
N TYR A 192 -0.59 7.20 1.02
CA TYR A 192 -0.63 5.87 1.63
C TYR A 192 -0.26 4.76 0.64
N TRP A 193 -0.82 4.79 -0.58
CA TRP A 193 -0.49 3.81 -1.62
C TRP A 193 1.00 3.83 -1.99
N HIS A 194 1.59 5.02 -2.17
CA HIS A 194 3.01 5.18 -2.44
C HIS A 194 3.88 4.64 -1.31
N LEU A 195 3.50 4.83 -0.05
CA LEU A 195 4.24 4.27 1.08
C LEU A 195 4.25 2.74 1.03
N VAL A 196 3.09 2.13 0.78
CA VAL A 196 2.96 0.68 0.65
C VAL A 196 3.87 0.17 -0.48
N ASP A 197 3.84 0.81 -1.66
CA ASP A 197 4.72 0.46 -2.78
C ASP A 197 6.21 0.57 -2.40
N ILE A 198 6.62 1.62 -1.69
CA ILE A 198 8.01 1.81 -1.24
C ILE A 198 8.45 0.67 -0.31
N ILE A 199 7.60 0.26 0.63
CA ILE A 199 7.88 -0.88 1.53
C ILE A 199 8.14 -2.15 0.70
N TRP A 200 7.36 -2.39 -0.36
CA TRP A 200 7.58 -3.53 -1.25
C TRP A 200 8.91 -3.47 -1.99
N ILE A 201 9.31 -2.28 -2.48
CA ILE A 201 10.58 -2.06 -3.16
C ILE A 201 11.77 -2.45 -2.26
N PHE A 202 11.65 -2.31 -0.94
CA PHE A 202 12.66 -2.78 0.01
C PHE A 202 12.53 -4.27 0.34
N LEU A 203 11.31 -4.79 0.48
CA LEU A 203 11.06 -6.21 0.74
C LEU A 203 11.57 -7.11 -0.41
N PHE A 204 11.35 -6.70 -1.65
CA PHE A 204 11.67 -7.53 -2.82
C PHE A 204 13.17 -7.87 -2.90
N PRO A 205 14.12 -6.91 -2.90
CA PRO A 205 15.53 -7.25 -2.95
C PRO A 205 15.99 -8.04 -1.73
N LEU A 206 15.46 -7.69 -0.56
CA LEU A 206 15.82 -8.31 0.71
C LEU A 206 15.51 -9.81 0.76
N PHE A 207 14.42 -10.24 0.14
CA PHE A 207 14.03 -11.66 0.07
C PHE A 207 14.45 -12.36 -1.22
N TYR A 208 14.40 -11.69 -2.38
CA TYR A 208 14.55 -12.33 -3.70
C TYR A 208 15.91 -12.11 -4.38
N LEU A 209 16.65 -11.03 -4.06
CA LEU A 209 17.94 -10.73 -4.73
C LEU A 209 19.16 -11.02 -3.87
N ILE A 210 19.02 -10.92 -2.54
CA ILE A 210 20.15 -11.18 -1.63
C ILE A 210 20.20 -12.67 -1.35
N HIS A 211 21.02 -13.37 -2.15
CA HIS A 211 21.54 -14.70 -1.84
C HIS A 211 22.78 -14.56 -0.96
#